data_AF-H1VMA1-F1
#
_entry.id   AF-H1VMA1-F1
#
_cell.length_a   1.000
_cell.length_b   1.000
_cell.length_c   1.000
_cell.angle_alpha   90.00
_cell.angle_beta   90.00
_cell.angle_gamma   90.00
#
_symmetry.space_group_name_H-M   'P 1'
#
loop_
_entity.id
_entity.type
_entity.pdbx_description
1 polymer ?
#
loop_
_entity_poly.entity_id
_entity_poly.type
_entity_poly.pdbx_seq_one_letter_code
_entity_poly.pdbx_strand_id
1 'polypeptide(L)'
;HHMCLLTLGGSLGLAPPCQSSDEVGRVLDIGMGTGVWAIQFGDDHPEAKVIGVDLSAVQPGLTAPNVKFEIDDIEEEWTSRGPYDYIHSRFMTSGIANWEDLFARSFK
;
A
#
# COMPACT_ATOMS: atom_id res chain seq x y z
N HIS A 1 -3.31 -0.63 -12.10
CA HIS A 1 -4.47 -1.12 -11.32
C HIS A 1 -5.42 -1.97 -12.16
N HIS A 2 -6.12 -1.43 -13.17
CA HIS A 2 -7.10 -2.20 -13.96
C HIS A 2 -6.52 -3.47 -14.61
N MET A 3 -5.30 -3.42 -15.17
CA MET A 3 -4.60 -4.60 -15.68
C MET A 3 -4.50 -5.72 -14.62
N CYS A 4 -4.19 -5.39 -13.37
CA CYS A 4 -4.09 -6.38 -12.28
C CYS A 4 -5.44 -7.00 -11.96
N LEU A 5 -6.52 -6.21 -11.92
CA LEU A 5 -7.86 -6.74 -11.70
C LEU A 5 -8.25 -7.76 -12.77
N LEU A 6 -7.97 -7.47 -14.05
CA LEU A 6 -8.24 -8.43 -15.13
C LEU A 6 -7.43 -9.72 -14.96
N THR A 7 -6.14 -9.60 -14.63
CA THR A 7 -5.26 -10.75 -14.42
C THR A 7 -5.64 -11.59 -13.21
N LEU A 8 -6.14 -10.95 -12.14
CA LEU A 8 -6.45 -11.58 -10.85
C LEU A 8 -7.94 -11.88 -10.68
N GLY A 9 -8.73 -11.86 -11.76
CA GLY A 9 -10.16 -12.21 -11.70
C GLY A 9 -10.99 -11.27 -10.81
N GLY A 10 -10.60 -10.01 -10.72
CA GLY A 10 -11.25 -8.98 -9.91
C GLY A 10 -10.66 -8.78 -8.51
N SER A 11 -9.72 -9.63 -8.06
CA SER A 11 -9.09 -9.44 -6.75
C SER A 11 -8.01 -8.35 -6.76
N LEU A 12 -7.86 -7.66 -5.63
CA LEU A 12 -6.82 -6.66 -5.40
C LEU A 12 -5.41 -7.24 -5.24
N GLY A 13 -5.29 -8.54 -4.99
CA GLY A 13 -4.02 -9.21 -4.72
C GLY A 13 -4.16 -10.69 -4.38
N LEU A 14 -3.04 -11.39 -4.26
CA LEU A 14 -3.02 -12.83 -3.94
C LEU A 14 -2.82 -13.13 -2.45
N ALA A 15 -2.58 -12.10 -1.64
CA ALA A 15 -2.41 -12.26 -0.20
C ALA A 15 -3.78 -12.47 0.49
N PRO A 16 -3.83 -13.12 1.68
CA PRO A 16 -5.08 -13.33 2.42
C PRO A 16 -5.91 -12.05 2.62
N PRO A 17 -5.31 -10.88 2.98
CA PRO A 17 -6.03 -9.61 3.06
C PRO A 17 -6.73 -9.14 1.77
N CYS A 18 -6.45 -9.75 0.62
CA CYS A 18 -7.09 -9.43 -0.66
C CYS A 18 -8.09 -10.49 -1.13
N GLN A 19 -8.31 -11.53 -0.31
CA GLN A 19 -9.14 -12.69 -0.65
C GLN A 19 -10.23 -12.95 0.38
N SER A 20 -9.98 -12.64 1.65
CA SER A 20 -10.93 -12.81 2.75
C SER A 20 -11.43 -11.46 3.26
N SER A 21 -12.61 -11.49 3.88
CA SER A 21 -13.17 -10.38 4.66
C SER A 21 -12.63 -10.37 6.10
N ASP A 22 -11.42 -10.89 6.31
CA ASP A 22 -10.80 -10.85 7.63
C ASP A 22 -10.42 -9.41 7.95
N GLU A 23 -10.50 -9.03 9.22
CA GLU A 23 -10.14 -7.68 9.66
C GLU A 23 -8.64 -7.44 9.39
N VAL A 24 -8.35 -6.37 8.68
CA VAL A 24 -6.97 -5.94 8.40
C VAL A 24 -6.71 -4.67 9.22
N GLY A 25 -5.65 -4.67 10.04
CA GLY A 25 -5.34 -3.53 10.90
C GLY A 25 -4.68 -2.35 10.16
N ARG A 26 -3.37 -2.21 10.29
CA ARG A 26 -2.57 -1.17 9.62
C ARG A 26 -1.99 -1.69 8.31
N VAL A 27 -2.25 -0.95 7.23
CA VAL A 27 -1.79 -1.28 5.89
C VAL A 27 -0.85 -0.21 5.36
N LEU A 28 0.22 -0.63 4.71
CA LEU A 28 1.15 0.24 3.97
C LEU A 28 1.10 -0.12 2.48
N ASP A 29 0.83 0.85 1.60
CA ASP A 29 0.98 0.72 0.15
C ASP A 29 2.24 1.47 -0.31
N ILE A 30 3.29 0.73 -0.67
CA ILE A 30 4.58 1.27 -1.10
C ILE A 30 4.56 1.53 -2.60
N GLY A 31 4.85 2.76 -3.01
CA GLY A 31 4.84 3.16 -4.41
C GLY A 31 3.41 3.24 -4.93
N MET A 32 2.56 3.87 -4.15
CA MET A 32 1.12 3.88 -4.36
C MET A 32 0.69 4.53 -5.69
N GLY A 33 1.54 5.40 -6.25
CA GLY A 33 1.30 6.17 -7.46
C GLY A 33 -0.01 6.94 -7.37
N THR A 34 -0.93 6.65 -8.29
CA THR A 34 -2.26 7.31 -8.37
C THR A 34 -3.18 7.06 -7.16
N GLY A 35 -2.91 6.07 -6.30
CA GLY A 35 -3.73 5.77 -5.14
C GLY A 35 -4.94 4.88 -5.35
N VAL A 36 -5.24 4.50 -6.59
CA VAL A 36 -6.45 3.71 -6.91
C VAL A 36 -6.51 2.39 -6.15
N TRP A 37 -5.37 1.73 -5.90
CA TRP A 37 -5.39 0.49 -5.10
C TRP A 37 -5.67 0.75 -3.63
N ALA A 38 -4.97 1.69 -3.00
CA ALA A 38 -5.17 2.03 -1.61
C ALA A 38 -6.60 2.51 -1.32
N ILE A 39 -7.19 3.28 -2.24
CA ILE A 39 -8.59 3.73 -2.13
C ILE A 39 -9.55 2.54 -2.19
N GLN A 40 -9.43 1.69 -3.21
CA GLN A 40 -10.31 0.51 -3.34
C GLN A 40 -10.14 -0.44 -2.15
N PHE A 41 -8.89 -0.65 -1.70
CA PHE A 41 -8.63 -1.48 -0.52
C PHE A 41 -9.25 -0.87 0.74
N GLY A 42 -9.17 0.45 0.92
CA GLY A 42 -9.80 1.15 2.04
C GLY A 42 -11.33 1.10 2.00
N ASP A 43 -11.93 1.13 0.81
CA ASP A 43 -13.37 0.95 0.63
C ASP A 43 -13.83 -0.49 0.95
N ASP A 44 -13.03 -1.48 0.57
CA ASP A 44 -13.29 -2.91 0.84
C ASP A 44 -13.04 -3.28 2.32
N HIS A 45 -12.15 -2.54 3.00
CA HIS A 45 -11.75 -2.72 4.41
C HIS A 45 -11.91 -1.41 5.21
N PRO A 46 -13.14 -0.98 5.53
CA PRO A 46 -13.39 0.28 6.25
C PRO A 46 -12.79 0.31 7.66
N GLU A 47 -12.52 -0.86 8.26
CA GLU A 47 -11.84 -1.02 9.54
C GLU A 47 -10.32 -0.77 9.45
N ALA A 48 -9.74 -0.98 8.27
CA ALA A 48 -8.30 -0.87 8.06
C ALA A 48 -7.86 0.59 8.01
N LYS A 49 -6.65 0.85 8.50
CA LYS A 49 -5.97 2.13 8.32
C LYS A 49 -4.91 1.98 7.23
N VAL A 50 -5.18 2.55 6.07
CA VAL A 50 -4.29 2.46 4.91
C VAL A 50 -3.42 3.72 4.82
N ILE A 51 -2.11 3.53 4.73
CA ILE A 51 -1.13 4.59 4.47
C ILE A 51 -0.49 4.28 3.13
N GLY A 52 -0.65 5.17 2.16
CA GLY A 52 0.04 5.12 0.88
C GLY A 52 1.24 6.05 0.86
N VAL A 53 2.37 5.55 0.36
CA VAL A 53 3.62 6.31 0.24
C VAL A 53 4.03 6.39 -1.22
N ASP A 54 4.40 7.59 -1.66
CA ASP A 54 4.99 7.84 -2.97
C ASP A 54 5.86 9.10 -2.93
N LEU A 55 6.89 9.16 -3.77
CA LEU A 55 7.72 10.37 -3.91
C LEU A 55 6.97 11.54 -4.57
N SER A 56 5.85 11.26 -5.26
CA SER A 56 5.11 12.23 -6.05
C SER A 56 3.74 12.56 -5.46
N ALA A 57 3.33 13.83 -5.59
CA ALA A 57 2.06 14.36 -5.10
C ALA A 57 0.94 14.28 -6.16
N VAL A 58 0.78 13.13 -6.83
CA VAL A 58 -0.14 12.97 -7.98
C VAL A 58 -1.53 12.45 -7.60
N GLN A 59 -1.87 12.39 -6.31
CA GLN A 59 -3.11 11.79 -5.84
C GLN A 59 -4.33 12.74 -5.97
N PRO A 60 -5.56 12.20 -6.08
CA PRO A 60 -6.78 12.99 -6.01
C PRO A 60 -6.92 13.71 -4.66
N GLY A 61 -7.50 14.92 -4.65
CA GLY A 61 -7.71 15.67 -3.41
C GLY A 61 -8.75 15.09 -2.44
N LEU A 62 -9.53 14.09 -2.87
CA LEU A 62 -10.54 13.43 -2.05
C LEU A 62 -10.33 11.91 -2.07
N THR A 63 -10.22 11.31 -0.90
CA THR A 63 -9.94 9.88 -0.71
C THR A 63 -10.83 9.28 0.37
N ALA A 64 -10.85 7.95 0.47
CA ALA A 64 -11.57 7.26 1.52
C ALA A 64 -11.10 7.73 2.92
N PRO A 65 -12.00 7.82 3.91
CA PRO A 65 -11.73 8.43 5.22
C PRO A 65 -10.63 7.70 6.01
N ASN A 66 -10.41 6.42 5.70
CA ASN A 66 -9.42 5.54 6.31
C ASN A 66 -8.12 5.41 5.52
N VAL A 67 -7.97 6.17 4.42
CA VAL A 67 -6.79 6.17 3.56
C VAL A 67 -6.06 7.51 3.68
N LYS A 68 -4.76 7.45 3.96
CA LYS A 68 -3.87 8.63 4.03
C LYS A 68 -2.72 8.50 3.04
N PHE A 69 -2.27 9.63 2.52
CA PHE A 69 -1.09 9.69 1.65
C PHE A 69 0.01 10.48 2.31
N GLU A 70 1.22 9.96 2.16
CA GLU A 70 2.45 10.57 2.62
C GLU A 70 3.36 10.71 1.41
N ILE A 71 3.83 11.94 1.18
CA ILE A 71 4.91 12.18 0.23
C ILE A 71 6.19 11.92 1.01
N ASP A 72 6.77 10.76 0.80
CA ASP A 72 7.92 10.29 1.58
C ASP A 72 8.77 9.32 0.76
N ASP A 73 10.05 9.22 1.10
CA ASP A 73 10.97 8.25 0.52
C ASP A 73 10.97 6.97 1.35
N ILE A 74 10.51 5.87 0.76
CA ILE A 74 10.44 4.58 1.45
C ILE A 74 11.85 4.00 1.76
N GLU A 75 12.88 4.48 1.06
CA GLU A 75 14.29 4.12 1.26
C GLU A 75 14.98 4.95 2.36
N GLU A 76 14.27 5.88 3.02
CA GLU A 76 14.73 6.52 4.26
C GLU A 76 14.41 5.69 5.52
N GLU A 77 14.94 6.10 6.67
CA GLU A 77 14.74 5.39 7.94
C GLU A 77 13.28 5.47 8.42
N TRP A 78 12.72 4.31 8.77
CA TRP A 78 11.35 4.15 9.23
C TRP A 78 11.19 4.57 10.71
N THR A 79 11.41 5.84 11.00
CA THR A 79 11.43 6.38 12.39
C THR A 79 10.05 6.43 13.06
N SER A 80 8.98 6.60 12.29
CA SER A 80 7.59 6.68 12.78
C SER A 80 6.63 5.70 12.08
N ARG A 81 7.20 4.72 11.37
CA ARG A 81 6.47 3.67 10.65
C ARG A 81 6.41 2.39 11.49
N GLY A 82 5.35 1.62 11.31
CA GLY A 82 5.20 0.29 11.90
C GLY A 82 4.49 0.20 13.27
N PRO A 83 4.20 -1.03 13.73
CA PRO A 83 4.14 -2.23 12.89
C PRO A 83 2.95 -2.18 11.92
N TYR A 84 3.05 -2.88 10.79
CA TYR A 84 1.97 -3.03 9.81
C TYR A 84 1.54 -4.49 9.75
N ASP A 85 0.23 -4.71 9.62
CA ASP A 85 -0.35 -6.04 9.48
C ASP A 85 -0.30 -6.51 8.02
N TYR A 86 -0.27 -5.56 7.08
CA TYR A 86 -0.12 -5.85 5.66
C TYR A 86 0.68 -4.76 4.95
N ILE A 87 1.70 -5.16 4.18
CA ILE A 87 2.47 -4.27 3.32
C ILE A 87 2.25 -4.74 1.88
N HIS A 88 1.65 -3.86 1.08
CA HIS A 88 1.45 -4.06 -0.34
C HIS A 88 2.50 -3.26 -1.12
N SER A 89 3.05 -3.88 -2.16
CA SER A 89 3.88 -3.20 -3.15
C SER A 89 3.75 -3.91 -4.49
N ARG A 90 3.73 -3.15 -5.58
CA ARG A 90 3.67 -3.69 -6.94
C ARG A 90 4.34 -2.75 -7.93
N PHE A 91 4.98 -3.32 -8.94
CA PHE A 91 5.68 -2.60 -10.01
C PHE A 91 6.79 -1.65 -9.53
N MET A 92 7.39 -1.92 -8.36
CA MET A 92 8.49 -1.13 -7.79
C MET A 92 9.89 -1.57 -8.22
N THR A 93 10.01 -2.50 -9.17
CA THR A 93 11.28 -3.11 -9.60
C THR A 93 12.35 -2.12 -10.04
N SER A 94 11.96 -0.94 -10.55
CA SER A 94 12.88 0.13 -10.94
C SER A 94 12.88 1.34 -9.99
N GLY A 95 12.17 1.25 -8.86
CA GLY A 95 11.97 2.36 -7.93
C GLY A 95 12.58 2.14 -6.55
N ILE A 96 13.30 1.03 -6.35
CA ILE A 96 13.96 0.68 -5.09
C ILE A 96 15.42 0.32 -5.40
N ALA A 97 16.36 0.99 -4.75
CA ALA A 97 17.79 0.74 -4.91
C ALA A 97 18.25 -0.46 -4.08
N ASN A 98 17.76 -0.62 -2.85
CA ASN A 98 18.12 -1.76 -1.98
C ASN A 98 16.91 -2.48 -1.38
N TRP A 99 16.56 -3.63 -1.98
CA TRP A 99 15.47 -4.48 -1.51
C TRP A 99 15.75 -5.15 -0.16
N GLU A 100 17.00 -5.48 0.15
CA GLU A 100 17.36 -6.12 1.43
C GLU A 100 17.08 -5.17 2.60
N ASP A 101 17.46 -3.90 2.45
CA ASP A 101 17.18 -2.86 3.44
C ASP A 101 15.68 -2.61 3.58
N LEU A 102 14.95 -2.57 2.47
CA LEU A 102 13.49 -2.39 2.48
C LEU A 102 12.81 -3.53 3.25
N PHE A 103 13.18 -4.78 2.99
CA PHE A 103 12.64 -5.92 3.72
C PHE A 103 13.03 -5.86 5.21
N ALA A 104 14.29 -5.56 5.53
CA ALA A 104 14.75 -5.44 6.90
C ALA A 104 13.98 -4.38 7.70
N ARG A 105 13.48 -3.31 7.05
CA ARG A 105 12.62 -2.30 7.66
C ARG A 105 11.17 -2.73 7.75
N SER A 106 10.68 -3.46 6.74
CA SER A 106 9.29 -3.95 6.67
C SER A 106 8.95 -4.97 7.77
N PHE A 107 9.95 -5.66 8.31
CA PHE A 107 9.78 -6.64 9.40
C PHE A 107 10.04 -6.08 10.81
N LYS A 108 10.28 -4.77 10.95
CA LYS A 108 10.39 -4.09 12.26
C LYS A 108 9.03 -3.61 12.76
#